data_AF-A0A7J7JDJ4-F1
#
_entry.id   AF-A0A7J7JDJ4-F1
#
_cell.length_a   1.000
_cell.length_b   1.000
_cell.length_c   1.000
_cell.angle_alpha   90.00
_cell.angle_beta   90.00
_cell.angle_gamma   90.00
#
_symmetry.space_group_name_H-M   'P 1'
#
loop_
_entity.id
_entity.type
_entity.pdbx_description
1 polymer ?
#
loop_
_entity_poly.entity_id
_entity_poly.type
_entity_poly.pdbx_seq_one_letter_code
_entity_poly.pdbx_strand_id
1 'polypeptide(L)'
;MICCSTYPSHNDLCGLCCNMLLAEFMHNKVEQQLRLYKKKEDEDDNVKTFPVVHETAGRLIETGINTLQKTLLLKKEVEVEKVQVELAGKREEFRKRMEKCAERQVALQKEQQKMRERVTKFEKFIADNEAKRRRAIQRYQTEVRLNEQKSRELEELRVELEQQKKIHSKLQKKIDVYRLYEQFLLQSIEKLPENYLEMSENQINSLMMRYETLSATHDGLVKDLEGNATQLEKLKAEYEVLKQEHEKRVVSISSQVAILQKQQERTIDSGKQKEEWYIVEKEVSREELAEMGQIYMAIENIAMKCQRKKKASLDEKPISSMNLDEKLDAIKEYMCDENDVYEMALNYEKSSRSIEGSGRRRGRVHFVE
;
A
#
# COMPACT_ATOMS: atom_id res chain seq x y z
N MET A 1 -27.68 5.65 -46.09
CA MET A 1 -28.72 4.69 -45.64
C MET A 1 -30.01 5.50 -45.49
N ILE A 2 -30.85 5.58 -46.51
CA ILE A 2 -31.77 4.55 -47.04
C ILE A 2 -33.00 4.36 -46.14
N CYS A 3 -34.11 4.88 -46.66
CA CYS A 3 -35.48 4.33 -46.69
C CYS A 3 -36.58 4.70 -45.66
N CYS A 4 -37.71 5.09 -46.30
CA CYS A 4 -39.12 4.81 -45.99
C CYS A 4 -39.80 5.70 -44.94
N SER A 5 -41.00 6.26 -45.15
CA SER A 5 -41.97 6.10 -46.24
C SER A 5 -43.12 7.08 -46.02
N THR A 6 -43.40 7.95 -47.00
CA THR A 6 -44.67 8.68 -47.10
C THR A 6 -45.44 8.14 -48.30
N TYR A 7 -46.45 7.32 -48.02
CA TYR A 7 -47.50 6.94 -48.97
C TYR A 7 -48.76 7.76 -48.66
N PRO A 8 -49.30 8.54 -49.60
CA PRO A 8 -50.72 8.83 -49.65
C PRO A 8 -51.42 7.61 -50.27
N SER A 9 -52.35 7.03 -49.54
CA SER A 9 -53.21 5.93 -49.97
C SER A 9 -54.03 6.32 -51.20
N HIS A 10 -53.94 5.47 -52.22
CA HIS A 10 -54.52 5.58 -53.54
C HIS A 10 -56.05 5.32 -53.60
N ASN A 11 -56.80 5.66 -52.53
CA ASN A 11 -58.22 5.34 -52.41
C ASN A 11 -59.19 6.53 -52.32
N ASP A 12 -58.70 7.77 -52.19
CA ASP A 12 -59.58 8.94 -52.02
C ASP A 12 -59.92 9.69 -53.32
N LEU A 13 -59.33 9.27 -54.46
CA LEU A 13 -59.65 9.82 -55.78
C LEU A 13 -60.72 9.03 -56.55
N CYS A 14 -61.18 7.89 -56.06
CA CYS A 14 -62.22 7.08 -56.73
C CYS A 14 -63.65 7.43 -56.27
N GLY A 15 -63.83 7.98 -55.06
CA GLY A 15 -65.16 8.30 -54.51
C GLY A 15 -65.77 9.61 -55.02
N LEU A 16 -64.95 10.58 -55.42
CA LEU A 16 -65.42 11.88 -55.93
C LEU A 16 -65.89 11.79 -57.40
N CYS A 17 -65.29 10.94 -58.23
CA CYS A 17 -65.76 10.73 -59.62
C CYS A 17 -67.06 9.93 -59.69
N CYS A 18 -67.31 8.95 -58.80
CA CYS A 18 -68.56 8.18 -58.82
C CYS A 18 -69.79 9.00 -58.38
N ASN A 19 -69.64 9.92 -57.43
CA ASN A 19 -70.78 10.73 -56.94
C ASN A 19 -71.20 11.84 -57.93
N MET A 20 -70.28 12.35 -58.75
CA MET A 20 -70.60 13.37 -59.76
C MET A 20 -71.35 12.76 -60.96
N LEU A 21 -70.95 11.55 -61.39
CA LEU A 21 -71.63 10.79 -62.46
C LEU A 21 -73.04 10.30 -62.07
N LEU A 22 -73.28 9.94 -60.81
CA LEU A 22 -74.61 9.56 -60.31
C LEU A 22 -75.57 10.74 -60.16
N ALA A 23 -75.06 11.94 -59.82
CA ALA A 23 -75.86 13.15 -59.74
C ALA A 23 -76.30 13.65 -61.14
N GLU A 24 -75.40 13.62 -62.14
CA GLU A 24 -75.74 13.97 -63.53
C GLU A 24 -76.71 12.97 -64.18
N PHE A 25 -76.58 11.67 -63.90
CA PHE A 25 -77.49 10.64 -64.41
C PHE A 25 -78.92 10.77 -63.84
N MET A 26 -79.04 11.15 -62.57
CA MET A 26 -80.34 11.38 -61.93
C MET A 26 -81.00 12.68 -62.40
N HIS A 27 -80.23 13.75 -62.65
CA HIS A 27 -80.76 15.01 -63.16
C HIS A 27 -81.26 14.89 -64.61
N ASN A 28 -80.52 14.17 -65.48
CA ASN A 28 -80.89 13.92 -66.87
C ASN A 28 -82.16 13.04 -67.00
N LYS A 29 -82.35 12.08 -66.09
CA LYS A 29 -83.53 11.21 -66.05
C LYS A 29 -84.80 11.95 -65.59
N VAL A 30 -84.67 12.95 -64.71
CA VAL A 30 -85.78 13.82 -64.30
C VAL A 30 -86.16 14.82 -65.41
N GLU A 31 -85.18 15.37 -66.14
CA GLU A 31 -85.45 16.22 -67.31
C GLU A 31 -86.09 15.44 -68.48
N GLN A 32 -85.71 14.19 -68.72
CA GLN A 32 -86.37 13.34 -69.72
C GLN A 32 -87.83 13.02 -69.37
N GLN A 33 -88.17 12.83 -68.09
CA GLN A 33 -89.57 12.59 -67.68
C GLN A 33 -90.44 13.86 -67.77
N LEU A 34 -89.89 15.05 -67.50
CA LEU A 34 -90.60 16.32 -67.66
C LEU A 34 -90.86 16.69 -69.13
N ARG A 35 -89.99 16.28 -70.07
CA ARG A 35 -90.23 16.47 -71.52
C ARG A 35 -91.30 15.53 -72.09
N LEU A 36 -91.49 14.35 -71.50
CA LEU A 36 -92.55 13.40 -71.89
C LEU A 36 -93.94 13.82 -71.37
N TYR A 37 -94.00 14.61 -70.29
CA TYR A 37 -95.26 15.15 -69.77
C TYR A 37 -95.73 16.45 -70.44
N LYS A 38 -94.86 17.15 -71.20
CA LYS A 38 -95.20 18.38 -71.94
C LYS A 38 -95.60 18.19 -73.40
N LYS A 39 -95.71 16.94 -73.89
CA LYS A 39 -95.98 16.63 -75.31
C LYS A 39 -97.33 15.94 -75.54
N LYS A 40 -98.33 16.20 -74.67
CA LYS A 40 -99.63 15.49 -74.69
C LYS A 40 -100.86 16.36 -74.42
N GLU A 41 -100.81 17.66 -74.69
CA GLU A 41 -101.98 18.57 -74.59
C GLU A 41 -102.09 19.56 -75.77
N ASP A 42 -101.70 19.17 -76.98
CA ASP A 42 -101.98 19.98 -78.18
C ASP A 42 -102.29 19.07 -79.38
N GLU A 43 -103.42 18.36 -79.34
CA GLU A 43 -104.06 17.75 -80.51
C GLU A 43 -105.49 17.36 -80.11
N ASP A 44 -106.45 17.69 -80.98
CA ASP A 44 -107.91 17.55 -80.88
C ASP A 44 -108.69 18.61 -80.08
N ASP A 45 -109.27 19.58 -80.79
CA ASP A 45 -110.73 19.51 -81.03
C ASP A 45 -111.18 20.43 -82.18
N ASN A 46 -111.52 19.75 -83.28
CA ASN A 46 -112.20 20.23 -84.46
C ASN A 46 -113.71 20.34 -84.18
N VAL A 47 -114.25 21.55 -84.01
CA VAL A 47 -115.70 21.75 -83.89
C VAL A 47 -116.22 22.69 -84.98
N LYS A 48 -117.03 22.09 -85.85
CA LYS A 48 -117.75 22.65 -87.00
C LYS A 48 -118.70 23.76 -86.57
N THR A 49 -118.51 24.96 -87.12
CA THR A 49 -119.47 26.06 -87.04
C THR A 49 -120.63 25.80 -88.02
N PHE A 50 -121.83 25.52 -87.50
CA PHE A 50 -123.06 25.40 -88.29
C PHE A 50 -123.66 26.79 -88.61
N PRO A 51 -124.21 27.02 -89.81
CA PRO A 51 -124.74 28.32 -90.23
C PRO A 51 -126.13 28.58 -89.64
N VAL A 52 -126.33 29.76 -89.07
CA VAL A 52 -127.62 30.23 -88.54
C VAL A 52 -128.46 30.77 -89.71
N VAL A 53 -129.51 30.03 -90.07
CA VAL A 53 -130.55 30.44 -91.02
C VAL A 53 -131.64 31.18 -90.25
N HIS A 54 -131.84 32.45 -90.60
CA HIS A 54 -132.94 33.28 -90.12
C HIS A 54 -134.15 33.12 -91.04
N GLU A 55 -135.05 32.19 -90.74
CA GLU A 55 -136.40 32.20 -91.32
C GLU A 55 -137.47 31.87 -90.28
N THR A 56 -138.56 32.62 -90.37
CA THR A 56 -139.62 32.81 -89.37
C THR A 56 -140.60 31.65 -89.30
N ALA A 57 -141.08 31.37 -88.09
CA ALA A 57 -141.96 30.28 -87.65
C ALA A 57 -143.36 30.16 -88.31
N GLY A 58 -143.59 30.81 -89.46
CA GLY A 58 -144.90 30.88 -90.13
C GLY A 58 -145.14 29.89 -91.28
N ARG A 59 -144.14 29.10 -91.72
CA ARG A 59 -144.26 28.17 -92.87
C ARG A 59 -144.15 26.67 -92.54
N LEU A 60 -144.14 26.29 -91.26
CA LEU A 60 -143.95 24.89 -90.82
C LEU A 60 -145.18 24.27 -90.13
N ILE A 61 -146.40 24.77 -90.40
CA ILE A 61 -147.65 24.29 -89.78
C ILE A 61 -148.39 23.22 -90.62
N GLU A 62 -147.92 22.83 -91.80
CA GLU A 62 -148.69 21.94 -92.69
C GLU A 62 -148.26 20.45 -92.75
N THR A 63 -147.34 19.96 -91.91
CA THR A 63 -147.05 18.50 -91.84
C THR A 63 -146.94 17.98 -90.41
N GLY A 64 -148.10 17.86 -89.73
CA GLY A 64 -148.24 17.17 -88.45
C GLY A 64 -148.08 15.65 -88.60
N ILE A 65 -147.29 15.04 -87.69
CA ILE A 65 -147.26 13.61 -87.24
C ILE A 65 -145.89 13.25 -86.56
N ASN A 66 -144.86 14.12 -86.55
CA ASN A 66 -143.52 13.84 -86.00
C ASN A 66 -143.20 14.43 -84.59
N THR A 67 -144.21 14.79 -83.78
CA THR A 67 -144.05 15.61 -82.56
C THR A 67 -144.06 14.87 -81.20
N LEU A 68 -144.28 13.55 -81.16
CA LEU A 68 -144.35 12.78 -79.89
C LEU A 68 -143.06 12.05 -79.48
N GLN A 69 -142.13 11.78 -80.41
CA GLN A 69 -140.84 11.16 -80.10
C GLN A 69 -139.78 12.16 -79.61
N LYS A 70 -139.89 13.44 -80.04
CA LYS A 70 -138.94 14.50 -79.66
C LYS A 70 -139.05 14.94 -78.20
N THR A 71 -140.23 14.87 -77.58
CA THR A 71 -140.46 15.22 -76.17
C THR A 71 -139.97 14.15 -75.17
N LEU A 72 -139.89 12.88 -75.59
CA LEU A 72 -139.37 11.78 -74.78
C LEU A 72 -137.83 11.74 -74.76
N LEU A 73 -137.20 12.07 -75.89
CA LEU A 73 -135.77 12.29 -75.98
C LEU A 73 -135.32 13.44 -75.09
N LEU A 74 -136.03 14.59 -75.12
CA LEU A 74 -135.75 15.73 -74.25
C LEU A 74 -135.83 15.39 -72.75
N LYS A 75 -136.79 14.55 -72.32
CA LYS A 75 -136.85 14.11 -70.90
C LYS A 75 -135.69 13.22 -70.50
N LYS A 76 -135.27 12.30 -71.38
CA LYS A 76 -134.09 11.45 -71.18
C LYS A 76 -132.79 12.27 -71.19
N GLU A 77 -132.69 13.29 -72.04
CA GLU A 77 -131.57 14.24 -72.06
C GLU A 77 -131.49 15.03 -70.75
N VAL A 78 -132.61 15.53 -70.22
CA VAL A 78 -132.65 16.23 -68.93
C VAL A 78 -132.31 15.31 -67.75
N GLU A 79 -132.76 14.04 -67.75
CA GLU A 79 -132.35 13.06 -66.73
C GLU A 79 -130.87 12.73 -66.80
N VAL A 80 -130.33 12.54 -68.00
CA VAL A 80 -128.89 12.30 -68.21
C VAL A 80 -128.08 13.52 -67.78
N GLU A 81 -128.53 14.74 -68.09
CA GLU A 81 -127.90 15.97 -67.65
C GLU A 81 -127.94 16.13 -66.13
N LYS A 82 -129.07 15.80 -65.48
CA LYS A 82 -129.18 15.82 -64.01
C LYS A 82 -128.24 14.81 -63.35
N VAL A 83 -128.16 13.59 -63.87
CA VAL A 83 -127.21 12.57 -63.40
C VAL A 83 -125.77 12.98 -63.68
N GLN A 84 -125.50 13.65 -64.81
CA GLN A 84 -124.18 14.21 -65.11
C GLN A 84 -123.79 15.33 -64.15
N VAL A 85 -124.72 16.21 -63.77
CA VAL A 85 -124.49 17.26 -62.76
C VAL A 85 -124.24 16.65 -61.37
N GLU A 86 -125.01 15.64 -60.96
CA GLU A 86 -124.79 14.92 -59.69
C GLU A 86 -123.45 14.16 -59.69
N LEU A 87 -123.11 13.51 -60.81
CA LEU A 87 -121.83 12.81 -60.98
C LEU A 87 -120.66 13.80 -60.98
N ALA A 88 -120.80 14.96 -61.61
CA ALA A 88 -119.82 16.03 -61.58
C ALA A 88 -119.64 16.57 -60.15
N GLY A 89 -120.74 16.77 -59.41
CA GLY A 89 -120.72 17.15 -58.00
C GLY A 89 -120.01 16.13 -57.11
N LYS A 90 -120.29 14.83 -57.28
CA LYS A 90 -119.62 13.75 -56.53
C LYS A 90 -118.15 13.59 -56.89
N ARG A 91 -117.78 13.77 -58.16
CA ARG A 91 -116.38 13.81 -58.62
C ARG A 91 -115.63 14.98 -57.99
N GLU A 92 -116.27 16.13 -57.85
CA GLU A 92 -115.71 17.30 -57.16
C GLU A 92 -115.57 17.09 -55.65
N GLU A 93 -116.57 16.51 -54.98
CA GLU A 93 -116.48 16.14 -53.57
C GLU A 93 -115.34 15.14 -53.32
N PHE A 94 -115.21 14.13 -54.18
CA PHE A 94 -114.13 13.15 -54.10
C PHE A 94 -112.77 13.80 -54.37
N ARG A 95 -112.67 14.67 -55.38
CA ARG A 95 -111.47 15.45 -55.67
C ARG A 95 -111.04 16.28 -54.47
N LYS A 96 -111.96 17.02 -53.85
CA LYS A 96 -111.72 17.81 -52.63
C LYS A 96 -111.30 16.95 -51.44
N ARG A 97 -111.86 15.74 -51.27
CA ARG A 97 -111.43 14.80 -50.21
C ARG A 97 -110.05 14.25 -50.47
N MET A 98 -109.74 13.89 -51.72
CA MET A 98 -108.43 13.42 -52.14
C MET A 98 -107.37 14.51 -51.98
N GLU A 99 -107.70 15.75 -52.31
CA GLU A 99 -106.84 16.91 -52.11
C GLU A 99 -106.55 17.12 -50.62
N LYS A 100 -107.57 17.14 -49.74
CA LYS A 100 -107.37 17.22 -48.28
C LYS A 100 -106.56 16.05 -47.70
N CYS A 101 -106.76 14.83 -48.21
CA CYS A 101 -105.95 13.67 -47.80
C CYS A 101 -104.50 13.81 -48.28
N ALA A 102 -104.27 14.26 -49.51
CA ALA A 102 -102.95 14.52 -50.05
C ALA A 102 -102.23 15.62 -49.26
N GLU A 103 -102.92 16.72 -48.94
CA GLU A 103 -102.41 17.80 -48.08
C GLU A 103 -102.04 17.27 -46.68
N ARG A 104 -102.90 16.44 -46.06
CA ARG A 104 -102.63 15.84 -44.77
C ARG A 104 -101.46 14.85 -44.81
N GLN A 105 -101.34 14.07 -45.89
CA GLN A 105 -100.22 13.16 -46.10
C GLN A 105 -98.91 13.94 -46.23
N VAL A 106 -98.89 15.00 -47.03
CA VAL A 106 -97.73 15.89 -47.18
C VAL A 106 -97.37 16.56 -45.84
N ALA A 107 -98.37 17.02 -45.07
CA ALA A 107 -98.15 17.60 -43.75
C ALA A 107 -97.54 16.59 -42.76
N LEU A 108 -98.07 15.36 -42.71
CA LEU A 108 -97.54 14.28 -41.87
C LEU A 108 -96.13 13.86 -42.28
N GLN A 109 -95.84 13.77 -43.58
CA GLN A 109 -94.49 13.50 -44.09
C GLN A 109 -93.52 14.61 -43.70
N LYS A 110 -93.93 15.88 -43.79
CA LYS A 110 -93.13 17.03 -43.33
C LYS A 110 -92.85 16.95 -41.83
N GLU A 111 -93.85 16.64 -41.00
CA GLU A 111 -93.65 16.49 -39.55
C GLU A 111 -92.77 15.28 -39.20
N GLN A 112 -92.93 14.15 -39.88
CA GLN A 112 -92.06 12.99 -39.71
C GLN A 112 -90.61 13.31 -40.10
N GLN A 113 -90.41 14.04 -41.21
CA GLN A 113 -89.09 14.46 -41.66
C GLN A 113 -88.44 15.43 -40.65
N LYS A 114 -89.18 16.42 -40.14
CA LYS A 114 -88.71 17.31 -39.05
C LYS A 114 -88.33 16.51 -37.80
N MET A 115 -89.10 15.49 -37.43
CA MET A 115 -88.79 14.65 -36.28
C MET A 115 -87.50 13.86 -36.51
N ARG A 116 -87.32 13.24 -37.68
CA ARG A 116 -86.10 12.52 -38.05
C ARG A 116 -84.89 13.45 -38.01
N GLU A 117 -85.01 14.66 -38.56
CA GLU A 117 -83.93 15.66 -38.53
C GLU A 117 -83.57 16.08 -37.09
N ARG A 118 -84.56 16.22 -36.20
CA ARG A 118 -84.30 16.48 -34.77
C ARG A 118 -83.56 15.32 -34.13
N VAL A 119 -84.00 14.09 -34.34
CA VAL A 119 -83.34 12.88 -33.82
C VAL A 119 -81.89 12.82 -34.30
N THR A 120 -81.63 12.98 -35.61
CA THR A 120 -80.27 12.99 -36.15
C THR A 120 -79.42 14.13 -35.57
N LYS A 121 -80.00 15.32 -35.34
CA LYS A 121 -79.29 16.42 -34.66
C LYS A 121 -78.95 16.07 -33.21
N PHE A 122 -79.86 15.44 -32.47
CA PHE A 122 -79.61 15.00 -31.10
C PHE A 122 -78.57 13.87 -31.03
N GLU A 123 -78.64 12.88 -31.92
CA GLU A 123 -77.64 11.82 -32.02
C GLU A 123 -76.25 12.40 -32.30
N LYS A 124 -76.13 13.34 -33.26
CA LYS A 124 -74.88 14.06 -33.52
C LYS A 124 -74.40 14.83 -32.30
N PHE A 125 -75.29 15.55 -31.61
CA PHE A 125 -74.95 16.29 -30.40
C PHE A 125 -74.46 15.39 -29.27
N ILE A 126 -75.10 14.23 -29.05
CA ILE A 126 -74.69 13.23 -28.07
C ILE A 126 -73.32 12.67 -28.44
N ALA A 127 -73.11 12.27 -29.69
CA ALA A 127 -71.84 11.74 -30.17
C ALA A 127 -70.70 12.77 -30.02
N ASP A 128 -70.95 14.03 -30.37
CA ASP A 128 -69.98 15.13 -30.22
C ASP A 128 -69.66 15.41 -28.74
N ASN A 129 -70.67 15.39 -27.87
CA ASN A 129 -70.48 15.57 -26.43
C ASN A 129 -69.68 14.42 -25.83
N GLU A 130 -70.00 13.18 -26.20
CA GLU A 130 -69.27 12.00 -25.74
C GLU A 130 -67.84 11.97 -26.27
N ALA A 131 -67.60 12.42 -27.51
CA ALA A 131 -66.25 12.63 -28.04
C ALA A 131 -65.49 13.74 -27.31
N LYS A 132 -66.15 14.82 -26.89
CA LYS A 132 -65.54 15.86 -26.04
C LYS A 132 -65.21 15.32 -24.64
N ARG A 133 -66.13 14.58 -24.01
CA ARG A 133 -65.93 13.93 -22.71
C ARG A 133 -64.76 12.94 -22.76
N ARG A 134 -64.72 12.06 -23.77
CA ARG A 134 -63.61 11.10 -23.96
C ARG A 134 -62.26 11.79 -24.13
N ARG A 135 -62.20 12.84 -24.97
CA ARG A 135 -60.97 13.64 -25.15
C ARG A 135 -60.53 14.33 -23.85
N ALA A 136 -61.47 14.88 -23.08
CA ALA A 136 -61.16 15.50 -21.79
C ALA A 136 -60.60 14.47 -20.79
N ILE A 137 -61.22 13.29 -20.69
CA ILE A 137 -60.76 12.20 -19.81
C ILE A 137 -59.36 11.72 -20.22
N GLN A 138 -59.14 11.48 -21.53
CA GLN A 138 -57.82 11.05 -22.02
C GLN A 138 -56.74 12.08 -21.74
N ARG A 139 -57.01 13.38 -21.98
CA ARG A 139 -56.06 14.46 -21.64
C ARG A 139 -55.76 14.45 -20.15
N TYR A 140 -56.78 14.39 -19.30
CA TYR A 140 -56.60 14.32 -17.85
C TYR A 140 -55.75 13.11 -17.43
N GLN A 141 -56.02 11.92 -17.96
CA GLN A 141 -55.24 10.71 -17.66
C GLN A 141 -53.77 10.83 -18.11
N THR A 142 -53.52 11.40 -19.29
CA THR A 142 -52.16 11.63 -19.78
C THR A 142 -51.42 12.63 -18.90
N GLU A 143 -52.06 13.74 -18.52
CA GLU A 143 -51.48 14.75 -17.63
C GLU A 143 -51.17 14.17 -16.25
N VAL A 144 -52.07 13.36 -15.67
CA VAL A 144 -51.82 12.70 -14.38
C VAL A 144 -50.61 11.77 -14.46
N ARG A 145 -50.51 10.92 -15.50
CA ARG A 145 -49.36 10.02 -15.68
C ARG A 145 -48.06 10.79 -15.87
N LEU A 146 -48.08 11.86 -16.66
CA LEU A 146 -46.92 12.72 -16.88
C LEU A 146 -46.49 13.40 -15.58
N ASN A 147 -47.44 13.92 -14.80
CA ASN A 147 -47.17 14.56 -13.53
C ASN A 147 -46.58 13.57 -12.50
N GLU A 148 -47.11 12.35 -12.43
CA GLU A 148 -46.55 11.28 -11.59
C GLU A 148 -45.13 10.90 -12.02
N GLN A 149 -44.87 10.77 -13.32
CA GLN A 149 -43.52 10.51 -13.83
C GLN A 149 -42.56 11.63 -13.46
N LYS A 150 -42.95 12.89 -13.71
CA LYS A 150 -42.13 14.06 -13.39
C LYS A 150 -41.88 14.21 -11.89
N SER A 151 -42.87 13.86 -11.07
CA SER A 151 -42.72 13.87 -9.61
C SER A 151 -41.71 12.82 -9.13
N ARG A 152 -41.68 11.63 -9.74
CA ARG A 152 -40.68 10.60 -9.44
C ARG A 152 -39.28 11.05 -9.88
N GLU A 153 -39.13 11.52 -11.12
CA GLU A 153 -37.85 12.03 -11.64
C GLU A 153 -37.30 13.16 -10.76
N LEU A 154 -38.18 14.06 -10.30
CA LEU A 154 -37.81 15.17 -9.43
C LEU A 154 -37.32 14.68 -8.06
N GLU A 155 -37.95 13.66 -7.49
CA GLU A 155 -37.52 13.10 -6.21
C GLU A 155 -36.17 12.35 -6.34
N GLU A 156 -35.98 11.59 -7.41
CA GLU A 156 -34.69 10.95 -7.73
C GLU A 156 -33.57 11.99 -7.84
N LEU A 157 -33.78 13.06 -8.62
CA LEU A 157 -32.82 14.15 -8.77
C LEU A 157 -32.55 14.90 -7.46
N ARG A 158 -33.56 15.03 -6.58
CA ARG A 158 -33.35 15.64 -5.24
C ARG A 158 -32.45 14.78 -4.38
N VAL A 159 -32.63 13.46 -4.40
CA VAL A 159 -31.79 12.52 -3.65
C VAL A 159 -30.35 12.59 -4.16
N GLU A 160 -30.15 12.57 -5.49
CA GLU A 160 -28.82 12.70 -6.09
C GLU A 160 -28.16 14.03 -5.71
N LEU A 161 -28.89 15.15 -5.81
CA LEU A 161 -28.38 16.47 -5.44
C LEU A 161 -27.92 16.50 -3.98
N GLU A 162 -28.68 15.92 -3.06
CA GLU A 162 -28.33 15.88 -1.65
C GLU A 162 -27.10 14.99 -1.39
N GLN A 163 -26.97 13.87 -2.10
CA GLN A 163 -25.77 13.04 -2.05
C GLN A 163 -24.54 13.82 -2.54
N GLN A 164 -24.65 14.50 -3.68
CA GLN A 164 -23.56 15.31 -4.23
C GLN A 164 -23.18 16.46 -3.30
N LYS A 165 -24.14 17.15 -2.68
CA LYS A 165 -23.88 18.18 -1.67
C LYS A 165 -23.12 17.63 -0.46
N LYS A 166 -23.48 16.44 0.02
CA LYS A 166 -22.76 15.77 1.11
C LYS A 166 -21.33 15.43 0.72
N ILE A 167 -21.11 14.90 -0.48
CA ILE A 167 -19.76 14.59 -1.00
C ILE A 167 -18.95 15.87 -1.12
N HIS A 168 -19.51 16.91 -1.73
CA HIS A 168 -18.88 18.22 -1.87
C HIS A 168 -18.48 18.80 -0.50
N SER A 169 -19.39 18.81 0.48
CA SER A 169 -19.08 19.29 1.83
C SER A 169 -17.94 18.50 2.49
N LYS A 170 -17.90 17.18 2.33
CA LYS A 170 -16.80 16.34 2.84
C LYS A 170 -15.48 16.66 2.15
N LEU A 171 -15.48 16.83 0.83
CA LEU A 171 -14.28 17.18 0.06
C LEU A 171 -13.80 18.58 0.40
N GLN A 172 -14.70 19.56 0.54
CA GLN A 172 -14.36 20.92 0.94
C GLN A 172 -13.65 20.93 2.30
N LYS A 173 -14.19 20.21 3.30
CA LYS A 173 -13.54 20.07 4.61
C LYS A 173 -12.14 19.46 4.49
N LYS A 174 -11.96 18.47 3.63
CA LYS A 174 -10.63 17.88 3.37
C LYS A 174 -9.69 18.89 2.73
N ILE A 175 -10.16 19.66 1.75
CA ILE A 175 -9.37 20.72 1.11
C ILE A 175 -8.96 21.77 2.13
N ASP A 176 -9.87 22.21 3.00
CA ASP A 176 -9.56 23.21 4.03
C ASP A 176 -8.46 22.71 4.99
N VAL A 177 -8.50 21.43 5.37
CA VAL A 177 -7.44 20.79 6.16
C VAL A 177 -6.13 20.69 5.37
N TYR A 178 -6.18 20.23 4.12
CA TYR A 178 -4.98 20.06 3.29
C TYR A 178 -4.31 21.38 2.89
N ARG A 179 -5.09 22.46 2.78
CA ARG A 179 -4.59 23.80 2.48
C ARG A 179 -3.59 24.30 3.53
N LEU A 180 -3.78 23.94 4.79
CA LEU A 180 -2.80 24.28 5.85
C LEU A 180 -1.45 23.58 5.59
N TYR A 181 -1.48 22.30 5.24
CA TYR A 181 -0.27 21.54 4.93
C TYR A 181 0.40 22.04 3.65
N GLU A 182 -0.38 22.32 2.61
CA GLU A 182 0.12 22.92 1.36
C GLU A 182 0.84 24.24 1.65
N GLN A 183 0.21 25.14 2.41
CA GLN A 183 0.80 26.43 2.78
C GLN A 183 2.10 26.25 3.56
N PHE A 184 2.14 25.31 4.52
CA PHE A 184 3.35 24.99 5.26
C PHE A 184 4.48 24.48 4.35
N LEU A 185 4.16 23.61 3.39
CA LEU A 185 5.14 23.07 2.44
C LEU A 185 5.67 24.17 1.51
N LEU A 186 4.80 25.05 1.00
CA LEU A 186 5.21 26.21 0.21
C LEU A 186 6.13 27.16 1.00
N GLN A 187 5.78 27.48 2.25
CA GLN A 187 6.64 28.28 3.13
C GLN A 187 7.98 27.61 3.43
N SER A 188 8.00 26.28 3.48
CA SER A 188 9.25 25.53 3.65
C SER A 188 10.12 25.65 2.39
N ILE A 189 9.51 25.62 1.20
CA ILE A 189 10.20 25.81 -0.08
C ILE A 189 10.80 27.21 -0.18
N GLU A 190 10.08 28.26 0.24
CA GLU A 190 10.59 29.64 0.25
C GLU A 190 11.86 29.82 1.08
N LYS A 191 12.06 28.98 2.10
CA LYS A 191 13.26 29.02 2.97
C LYS A 191 14.42 28.20 2.42
N LEU A 192 14.22 27.41 1.37
CA LEU A 192 15.28 26.62 0.76
C LEU A 192 16.19 27.53 -0.08
N PRO A 193 17.50 27.21 -0.17
CA PRO A 193 18.40 27.88 -1.10
C PRO A 193 17.89 27.80 -2.54
N GLU A 194 18.25 28.81 -3.35
CA GLU A 194 17.96 28.79 -4.79
C GLU A 194 18.53 27.53 -5.45
N ASN A 195 17.74 26.93 -6.35
CA ASN A 195 18.08 25.69 -7.08
C ASN A 195 18.27 24.43 -6.22
N TYR A 196 17.82 24.42 -4.96
CA TYR A 196 17.89 23.22 -4.12
C TYR A 196 16.97 22.08 -4.61
N LEU A 197 15.81 22.44 -5.17
CA LEU A 197 14.86 21.51 -5.77
C LEU A 197 14.95 21.59 -7.30
N GLU A 198 14.79 20.44 -7.96
CA GLU A 198 14.68 20.40 -9.42
C GLU A 198 13.46 21.21 -9.89
N MET A 199 13.62 21.95 -10.98
CA MET A 199 12.55 22.74 -11.61
C MET A 199 11.48 21.81 -12.21
N SER A 200 10.59 21.32 -11.37
CA SER A 200 9.37 20.61 -11.75
C SER A 200 8.18 21.56 -11.71
N GLU A 201 7.12 21.24 -12.46
CA GLU A 201 5.84 21.96 -12.44
C GLU A 201 5.23 22.00 -11.02
N ASN A 202 5.57 21.04 -10.15
CA ASN A 202 5.12 21.00 -8.77
C ASN A 202 6.31 20.88 -7.80
N GLN A 203 6.72 22.02 -7.23
CA GLN A 203 7.82 22.11 -6.27
C GLN A 203 7.56 21.34 -4.97
N ILE A 204 6.30 21.15 -4.56
CA ILE A 204 5.94 20.36 -3.38
C ILE A 204 6.27 18.88 -3.62
N ASN A 205 5.98 18.37 -4.82
CA ASN A 205 6.35 16.99 -5.17
C ASN A 205 7.87 16.80 -5.19
N SER A 206 8.62 17.74 -5.75
CA SER A 206 10.08 17.72 -5.71
C SER A 206 10.61 17.70 -4.26
N LEU A 207 10.00 18.50 -3.36
CA LEU A 207 10.34 18.50 -1.94
C LEU A 207 10.06 17.14 -1.28
N MET A 208 8.91 16.53 -1.55
CA MET A 208 8.54 15.22 -0.99
C MET A 208 9.52 14.13 -1.45
N MET A 209 9.82 14.04 -2.74
CA MET A 209 10.80 13.09 -3.27
C MET A 209 12.19 13.28 -2.64
N ARG A 210 12.60 14.53 -2.45
CA ARG A 210 13.86 14.86 -1.79
C ARG A 210 13.85 14.42 -0.32
N TYR A 211 12.76 14.67 0.39
CA TYR A 211 12.58 14.22 1.77
C TYR A 211 12.64 12.69 1.86
N GLU A 212 11.95 11.96 1.00
CA GLU A 212 11.96 10.49 0.98
C GLU A 212 13.39 9.95 0.81
N THR A 213 14.13 10.51 -0.15
CA THR A 213 15.54 10.12 -0.39
C THR A 213 16.42 10.44 0.81
N LEU A 214 16.23 11.61 1.43
CA LEU A 214 17.01 12.03 2.59
C LEU A 214 16.67 11.20 3.84
N SER A 215 15.40 10.86 4.05
CA SER A 215 14.95 9.99 5.13
C SER A 215 15.53 8.59 4.96
N ALA A 216 15.46 8.03 3.76
CA ALA A 216 16.02 6.71 3.48
C ALA A 216 17.55 6.66 3.68
N THR A 217 18.26 7.71 3.25
CA THR A 217 19.72 7.80 3.48
C THR A 217 20.04 8.00 4.96
N HIS A 218 19.27 8.82 5.68
CA HIS A 218 19.41 8.98 7.12
C HIS A 218 19.22 7.65 7.87
N ASP A 219 18.16 6.90 7.57
CA ASP A 219 17.90 5.61 8.19
C ASP A 219 19.02 4.60 7.90
N GLY A 220 19.59 4.63 6.69
CA GLY A 220 20.77 3.83 6.33
C GLY A 220 21.99 4.21 7.17
N LEU A 221 22.31 5.50 7.26
CA LEU A 221 23.45 6.01 8.03
C LEU A 221 23.32 5.72 9.53
N VAL A 222 22.10 5.81 10.09
CA VAL A 222 21.85 5.47 11.49
C VAL A 222 22.14 3.99 11.73
N LYS A 223 21.67 3.09 10.86
CA LYS A 223 21.97 1.66 10.96
C LYS A 223 23.45 1.36 10.84
N ASP A 224 24.15 2.03 9.91
CA ASP A 224 25.60 1.87 9.75
C ASP A 224 26.35 2.36 10.98
N LEU A 225 25.92 3.47 11.59
CA LEU A 225 26.49 4.01 12.82
C LEU A 225 26.29 3.05 13.99
N GLU A 226 25.08 2.50 14.15
CA GLU A 226 24.78 1.47 15.16
C GLU A 226 25.66 0.22 14.93
N GLY A 227 25.77 -0.25 13.69
CA GLY A 227 26.65 -1.35 13.31
C GLY A 227 28.11 -1.08 13.70
N ASN A 228 28.64 0.09 13.33
CA ASN A 228 30.00 0.49 13.67
C ASN A 228 30.22 0.61 15.18
N ALA A 229 29.24 1.13 15.93
CA ALA A 229 29.31 1.23 17.38
C ALA A 229 29.41 -0.16 18.03
N THR A 230 28.57 -1.11 17.62
CA THR A 230 28.64 -2.49 18.13
C THR A 230 29.96 -3.18 17.76
N GLN A 231 30.51 -2.92 16.57
CA GLN A 231 31.79 -3.47 16.17
C GLN A 231 32.94 -2.86 16.98
N LEU A 232 32.90 -1.55 17.23
CA LEU A 232 33.87 -0.86 18.07
C LEU A 232 33.83 -1.36 19.52
N GLU A 233 32.66 -1.65 20.07
CA GLU A 233 32.52 -2.28 21.39
C GLU A 233 33.15 -3.69 21.43
N LYS A 234 32.92 -4.51 20.39
CA LYS A 234 33.58 -5.82 20.27
C LYS A 234 35.09 -5.70 20.22
N LEU A 235 35.64 -4.83 19.36
CA LEU A 235 37.08 -4.61 19.26
C LEU A 235 37.67 -4.08 20.57
N LYS A 236 36.96 -3.20 21.29
CA LYS A 236 37.38 -2.74 22.62
C LYS A 236 37.44 -3.88 23.64
N ALA A 237 36.44 -4.77 23.64
CA ALA A 237 36.42 -5.93 24.52
C ALA A 237 37.58 -6.89 24.21
N GLU A 238 37.81 -7.20 22.92
CA GLU A 238 38.93 -8.02 22.47
C GLU A 238 40.28 -7.41 22.85
N TYR A 239 40.45 -6.10 22.65
CA TYR A 239 41.65 -5.37 23.06
C TYR A 239 41.90 -5.45 24.56
N GLU A 240 40.85 -5.28 25.38
CA GLU A 240 40.99 -5.33 26.84
C GLU A 240 41.39 -6.73 27.32
N VAL A 241 40.84 -7.79 26.71
CA VAL A 241 41.27 -9.17 26.98
C VAL A 241 42.75 -9.35 26.63
N LEU A 242 43.18 -8.94 25.44
CA LEU A 242 44.57 -9.07 25.00
C LEU A 242 45.53 -8.28 25.90
N LYS A 243 45.13 -7.09 26.33
CA LYS A 243 45.88 -6.25 27.27
C LYS A 243 46.05 -6.95 28.62
N GLN A 244 44.99 -7.51 29.19
CA GLN A 244 45.06 -8.26 30.44
C GLN A 244 45.94 -9.51 30.32
N GLU A 245 45.88 -10.23 29.20
CA GLU A 245 46.78 -11.36 28.93
C GLU A 245 48.24 -10.93 28.84
N HIS A 246 48.51 -9.78 28.21
CA HIS A 246 49.86 -9.22 28.15
C HIS A 246 50.35 -8.81 29.55
N GLU A 247 49.55 -8.11 30.34
CA GLU A 247 49.88 -7.74 31.73
C GLU A 247 50.18 -8.98 32.59
N LYS A 248 49.34 -10.03 32.49
CA LYS A 248 49.59 -11.33 33.15
C LYS A 248 50.92 -11.95 32.72
N ARG A 249 51.25 -11.93 31.43
CA ARG A 249 52.53 -12.43 30.91
C ARG A 249 53.72 -11.64 31.46
N VAL A 250 53.63 -10.31 31.49
CA VAL A 250 54.67 -9.45 32.07
C VAL A 250 54.90 -9.83 33.53
N VAL A 251 53.85 -9.91 34.34
CA VAL A 251 53.97 -10.31 35.76
C VAL A 251 54.57 -11.71 35.92
N SER A 252 54.14 -12.67 35.10
CA SER A 252 54.70 -14.03 35.10
C SER A 252 56.20 -14.03 34.78
N ILE A 253 56.63 -13.29 33.75
CA ILE A 253 58.05 -13.18 33.38
C ILE A 253 58.84 -12.47 34.49
N SER A 254 58.32 -11.38 35.04
CA SER A 254 58.96 -10.69 36.18
C SER A 254 59.12 -11.61 37.39
N SER A 255 58.14 -12.46 37.68
CA SER A 255 58.26 -13.46 38.74
C SER A 255 59.34 -14.50 38.43
N GLN A 256 59.45 -14.95 37.18
CA GLN A 256 60.52 -15.88 36.77
C GLN A 256 61.91 -15.24 36.89
N VAL A 257 62.04 -13.98 36.47
CA VAL A 257 63.28 -13.20 36.63
C VAL A 257 63.66 -13.09 38.10
N ALA A 258 62.73 -12.76 38.98
CA ALA A 258 63.00 -12.68 40.43
C ALA A 258 63.46 -14.02 41.02
N ILE A 259 62.86 -15.14 40.59
CA ILE A 259 63.30 -16.49 41.00
C ILE A 259 64.73 -16.76 40.53
N LEU A 260 65.04 -16.48 39.26
CA LEU A 260 66.36 -16.69 38.69
C LEU A 260 67.41 -15.80 39.37
N GLN A 261 67.10 -14.53 39.64
CA GLN A 261 67.96 -13.62 40.40
C GLN A 261 68.25 -14.16 41.80
N LYS A 262 67.23 -14.62 42.52
CA LYS A 262 67.41 -15.23 43.84
C LYS A 262 68.28 -16.50 43.80
N GLN A 263 68.15 -17.32 42.75
CA GLN A 263 69.02 -18.49 42.55
C GLN A 263 70.47 -18.08 42.25
N GLN A 264 70.66 -17.04 41.44
CA GLN A 264 71.96 -16.48 41.14
C GLN A 264 72.63 -15.92 42.41
N GLU A 265 71.93 -15.12 43.21
CA GLU A 265 72.42 -14.59 44.49
C GLU A 265 72.85 -15.72 45.43
N ARG A 266 72.03 -16.76 45.60
CA ARG A 266 72.39 -17.95 46.40
C ARG A 266 73.66 -18.64 45.90
N THR A 267 73.84 -18.73 44.59
CA THR A 267 75.02 -19.35 43.97
C THR A 267 76.26 -18.49 44.20
N ILE A 268 76.13 -17.17 44.07
CA ILE A 268 77.21 -16.20 44.35
C ILE A 268 77.60 -16.27 45.83
N ASP A 269 76.64 -16.22 46.75
CA ASP A 269 76.91 -16.27 48.19
C ASP A 269 77.56 -17.60 48.60
N SER A 270 77.11 -18.72 48.05
CA SER A 270 77.77 -20.01 48.26
C SER A 270 79.20 -20.04 47.70
N GLY A 271 79.42 -19.43 46.54
CA GLY A 271 80.75 -19.26 45.95
C GLY A 271 81.68 -18.46 46.87
N LYS A 272 81.23 -17.31 47.37
CA LYS A 272 81.97 -16.47 48.32
C LYS A 272 82.30 -17.21 49.60
N GLN A 273 81.33 -17.91 50.20
CA GLN A 273 81.56 -18.70 51.42
C GLN A 273 82.63 -19.77 51.21
N LYS A 274 82.61 -20.46 50.06
CA LYS A 274 83.65 -21.45 49.73
C LYS A 274 85.01 -20.81 49.50
N GLU A 275 85.05 -19.64 48.87
CA GLU A 275 86.28 -18.88 48.65
C GLU A 275 86.89 -18.41 49.97
N GLU A 276 86.08 -17.86 50.88
CA GLU A 276 86.49 -17.50 52.24
C GLU A 276 87.02 -18.72 53.01
N TRP A 277 86.28 -19.84 52.97
CA TRP A 277 86.73 -21.10 53.58
C TRP A 277 88.06 -21.58 53.01
N TYR A 278 88.22 -21.51 51.68
CA TYR A 278 89.46 -21.91 51.00
C TYR A 278 90.64 -21.00 51.37
N ILE A 279 90.42 -19.68 51.53
CA ILE A 279 91.46 -18.75 51.97
C ILE A 279 91.92 -19.10 53.39
N VAL A 280 90.99 -19.30 54.32
CA VAL A 280 91.31 -19.68 55.70
C VAL A 280 92.07 -21.01 55.74
N GLU A 281 91.56 -22.04 55.06
CA GLU A 281 92.20 -23.35 54.98
C GLU A 281 93.62 -23.26 54.40
N LYS A 282 93.81 -22.44 53.37
CA LYS A 282 95.11 -22.18 52.75
C LYS A 282 96.06 -21.45 53.70
N GLU A 283 95.57 -20.51 54.49
CA GLU A 283 96.38 -19.82 55.51
C GLU A 283 96.84 -20.79 56.59
N VAL A 284 95.94 -21.64 57.10
CA VAL A 284 96.26 -22.71 58.05
C VAL A 284 97.30 -23.67 57.45
N SER A 285 97.07 -24.17 56.24
CA SER A 285 98.03 -25.04 55.54
C SER A 285 99.39 -24.38 55.36
N ARG A 286 99.44 -23.06 55.12
CA ARG A 286 100.70 -22.31 54.99
C ARG A 286 101.42 -22.17 56.33
N GLU A 287 100.69 -21.97 57.42
CA GLU A 287 101.26 -21.96 58.78
C GLU A 287 101.85 -23.33 59.13
N GLU A 288 101.09 -24.42 58.92
CA GLU A 288 101.58 -25.80 59.14
C GLU A 288 102.85 -26.10 58.31
N LEU A 289 102.87 -25.69 57.04
CA LEU A 289 104.06 -25.83 56.18
C LEU A 289 105.25 -25.00 56.68
N ALA A 290 105.00 -23.79 57.20
CA ALA A 290 106.05 -22.94 57.76
C ALA A 290 106.61 -23.52 59.07
N GLU A 291 105.75 -24.02 59.96
CA GLU A 291 106.15 -24.73 61.19
C GLU A 291 106.98 -25.96 60.87
N MET A 292 106.53 -26.79 59.93
CA MET A 292 107.33 -27.92 59.44
C MET A 292 108.67 -27.45 58.91
N GLY A 293 108.70 -26.40 58.08
CA GLY A 293 109.94 -25.78 57.60
C GLY A 293 110.89 -25.34 58.73
N GLN A 294 110.36 -24.77 59.81
CA GLN A 294 111.15 -24.41 61.00
C GLN A 294 111.71 -25.64 61.72
N ILE A 295 110.91 -26.70 61.87
CA ILE A 295 111.37 -27.98 62.44
C ILE A 295 112.50 -28.56 61.60
N TYR A 296 112.34 -28.60 60.26
CA TYR A 296 113.39 -29.03 59.34
C TYR A 296 114.67 -28.21 59.52
N MET A 297 114.57 -26.88 59.61
CA MET A 297 115.72 -26.01 59.85
C MET A 297 116.35 -26.22 61.23
N ALA A 298 115.56 -26.45 62.27
CA ALA A 298 116.06 -26.74 63.62
C ALA A 298 116.83 -28.06 63.64
N ILE A 299 116.29 -29.11 63.01
CA ILE A 299 116.97 -30.39 62.83
C ILE A 299 118.28 -30.19 62.06
N GLU A 300 118.26 -29.47 60.94
CA GLU A 300 119.46 -29.17 60.16
C GLU A 300 120.51 -28.42 61.00
N ASN A 301 120.09 -27.42 61.78
CA ASN A 301 120.96 -26.64 62.64
C ASN A 301 121.55 -27.46 63.79
N ILE A 302 120.76 -28.33 64.42
CA ILE A 302 121.24 -29.21 65.50
C ILE A 302 122.19 -30.26 64.92
N ALA A 303 121.83 -30.92 63.81
CA ALA A 303 122.72 -31.84 63.10
C ALA A 303 124.05 -31.14 62.75
N MET A 304 124.00 -29.90 62.24
CA MET A 304 125.20 -29.11 61.94
C MET A 304 126.04 -28.84 63.19
N LYS A 305 125.41 -28.55 64.33
CA LYS A 305 126.13 -28.38 65.60
C LYS A 305 126.75 -29.68 66.09
N CYS A 306 126.02 -30.80 66.02
CA CYS A 306 126.52 -32.12 66.38
C CYS A 306 127.75 -32.47 65.53
N GLN A 307 127.67 -32.34 64.20
CA GLN A 307 128.82 -32.56 63.30
C GLN A 307 129.97 -31.57 63.55
N ARG A 308 129.67 -30.29 63.83
CA ARG A 308 130.71 -29.29 64.15
C ARG A 308 131.43 -29.58 65.47
N LYS A 309 130.73 -30.10 66.49
CA LYS A 309 131.33 -30.51 67.77
C LYS A 309 132.06 -31.84 67.67
N LYS A 310 131.58 -32.76 66.84
CA LYS A 310 132.29 -33.99 66.44
C LYS A 310 133.59 -33.72 65.66
N LYS A 311 133.85 -32.50 65.18
CA LYS A 311 134.99 -32.21 64.26
C LYS A 311 136.35 -32.66 64.80
N ALA A 312 136.87 -33.73 64.21
CA ALA A 312 138.25 -33.86 63.73
C ALA A 312 138.50 -35.18 62.94
N SER A 313 137.49 -35.80 62.31
CA SER A 313 137.65 -36.97 61.44
C SER A 313 137.36 -36.59 59.97
N LEU A 314 138.24 -37.00 59.06
CA LEU A 314 138.39 -36.49 57.69
C LEU A 314 137.37 -37.02 56.64
N ASP A 315 136.33 -37.78 57.03
CA ASP A 315 135.49 -38.54 56.07
C ASP A 315 133.96 -38.42 56.29
N GLU A 316 133.44 -37.31 56.81
CA GLU A 316 131.98 -37.14 56.93
C GLU A 316 131.37 -36.30 55.80
N LYS A 317 130.23 -36.80 55.25
CA LYS A 317 129.44 -36.11 54.23
C LYS A 317 128.93 -34.75 54.75
N PRO A 318 128.84 -33.73 53.88
CA PRO A 318 128.23 -32.45 54.25
C PRO A 318 126.76 -32.63 54.63
N ILE A 319 126.33 -32.07 55.75
CA ILE A 319 124.93 -32.16 56.22
C ILE A 319 123.90 -31.67 55.18
N SER A 320 124.27 -30.73 54.31
CA SER A 320 123.40 -30.23 53.24
C SER A 320 122.98 -31.30 52.22
N SER A 321 123.67 -32.44 52.16
CA SER A 321 123.35 -33.56 51.25
C SER A 321 122.67 -34.74 51.95
N MET A 322 122.37 -34.64 53.25
CA MET A 322 121.76 -35.72 54.05
C MET A 322 120.23 -35.58 54.05
N ASN A 323 119.54 -36.72 54.01
CA ASN A 323 118.09 -36.79 54.18
C ASN A 323 117.68 -36.53 55.63
N LEU A 324 116.39 -36.28 55.90
CA LEU A 324 115.90 -35.95 57.24
C LEU A 324 116.24 -37.05 58.26
N ASP A 325 115.99 -38.30 57.90
CA ASP A 325 116.24 -39.46 58.77
C ASP A 325 117.74 -39.56 59.10
N GLU A 326 118.61 -39.35 58.10
CA GLU A 326 120.06 -39.35 58.28
C GLU A 326 120.53 -38.22 59.21
N LYS A 327 119.90 -37.03 59.13
CA LYS A 327 120.19 -35.90 60.03
C LYS A 327 119.74 -36.19 61.47
N LEU A 328 118.59 -36.82 61.66
CA LEU A 328 118.08 -37.20 62.98
C LEU A 328 118.93 -38.31 63.61
N ASP A 329 119.35 -39.30 62.82
CA ASP A 329 120.25 -40.37 63.27
C ASP A 329 121.61 -39.80 63.72
N ALA A 330 122.17 -38.83 62.98
CA ALA A 330 123.41 -38.15 63.37
C ALA A 330 123.27 -37.38 64.71
N ILE A 331 122.12 -36.74 64.95
CA ILE A 331 121.84 -36.08 66.23
C ILE A 331 121.72 -37.12 67.36
N LYS A 332 121.00 -38.21 67.12
CA LYS A 332 120.81 -39.30 68.08
C LYS A 332 122.14 -39.94 68.47
N GLU A 333 122.99 -40.24 67.50
CA GLU A 333 124.32 -40.81 67.73
C GLU A 333 125.16 -39.87 68.59
N TYR A 334 125.21 -38.57 68.27
CA TYR A 334 125.91 -37.58 69.11
C TYR A 334 125.36 -37.50 70.54
N MET A 335 124.05 -37.59 70.73
CA MET A 335 123.45 -37.60 72.07
C MET A 335 123.81 -38.85 72.86
N CYS A 336 123.83 -40.02 72.22
CA CYS A 336 124.32 -41.25 72.85
C CYS A 336 125.79 -41.12 73.23
N ASP A 337 126.63 -40.60 72.34
CA ASP A 337 128.06 -40.38 72.60
C ASP A 337 128.29 -39.43 73.79
N GLU A 338 127.58 -38.30 73.87
CA GLU A 338 127.65 -37.37 75.02
C GLU A 338 127.14 -38.01 76.32
N ASN A 339 126.07 -38.81 76.25
CA ASN A 339 125.55 -39.51 77.42
C ASN A 339 126.54 -40.58 77.92
N ASP A 340 127.21 -41.28 77.02
CA ASP A 340 128.27 -42.23 77.37
C ASP A 340 129.48 -41.51 77.99
N VAL A 341 129.83 -40.31 77.51
CA VAL A 341 130.85 -39.45 78.13
C VAL A 341 130.42 -38.97 79.52
N TYR A 342 129.16 -38.59 79.70
CA TYR A 342 128.62 -38.20 81.00
C TYR A 342 128.61 -39.36 82.01
N GLU A 343 128.18 -40.55 81.61
CA GLU A 343 128.24 -41.77 82.41
C GLU A 343 129.70 -42.16 82.75
N MET A 344 130.64 -41.98 81.81
CA MET A 344 132.08 -42.13 82.08
C MET A 344 132.58 -41.11 83.11
N ALA A 345 132.19 -39.83 83.02
CA ALA A 345 132.58 -38.80 83.97
C ALA A 345 132.00 -39.03 85.38
N LEU A 346 130.74 -39.48 85.48
CA LEU A 346 130.10 -39.87 86.74
C LEU A 346 130.79 -41.08 87.39
N ASN A 347 131.19 -42.06 86.59
CA ASN A 347 131.95 -43.22 87.07
C ASN A 347 133.38 -42.83 87.47
N TYR A 348 133.97 -41.80 86.85
CA TYR A 348 135.26 -41.23 87.25
C TYR A 348 135.18 -40.45 88.58
N GLU A 349 134.14 -39.65 88.80
CA GLU A 349 133.89 -38.98 90.09
C GLU A 349 133.60 -39.96 91.24
N LYS A 350 133.00 -41.12 90.95
CA LYS A 350 132.81 -42.20 91.94
C LYS A 350 134.11 -42.94 92.26
N SER A 351 135.04 -43.04 91.30
CA SER A 351 136.32 -43.74 91.47
C SER A 351 137.40 -42.88 92.18
N SER A 352 137.35 -41.55 92.05
CA SER A 352 138.31 -40.62 92.68
C SER A 352 138.11 -40.40 94.20
N ARG A 353 136.98 -40.82 94.79
CA ARG A 353 136.66 -40.60 96.22
C ARG A 353 137.23 -41.63 97.21
N SER A 354 137.94 -42.68 96.77
CA SER A 354 138.23 -43.83 97.66
C SER A 354 139.69 -44.02 98.13
N ILE A 355 140.71 -43.32 97.60
CA ILE A 355 142.12 -43.58 97.97
C ILE A 355 142.97 -42.30 97.99
N GLU A 356 142.70 -41.38 98.92
CA GLU A 356 143.73 -40.51 99.53
C GLU A 356 143.11 -39.83 100.76
N GLY A 357 143.51 -40.33 101.93
CA GLY A 357 142.89 -40.01 103.21
C GLY A 357 143.49 -38.81 103.94
N SER A 358 142.89 -38.53 105.11
CA SER A 358 143.53 -37.89 106.27
C SER A 358 144.25 -36.55 106.05
N GLY A 359 143.60 -35.44 106.42
CA GLY A 359 144.29 -34.14 106.44
C GLY A 359 143.46 -32.89 106.73
N ARG A 360 142.82 -32.85 107.92
CA ARG A 360 142.37 -31.67 108.72
C ARG A 360 142.09 -30.30 108.04
N ARG A 361 140.83 -29.84 108.24
CA ARG A 361 140.34 -28.58 108.91
C ARG A 361 141.01 -27.25 108.49
N ARG A 362 140.32 -26.16 108.11
CA ARG A 362 139.20 -25.47 108.80
C ARG A 362 138.81 -24.16 108.04
N GLY A 363 137.53 -23.75 108.10
CA GLY A 363 137.00 -22.39 107.81
C GLY A 363 136.30 -22.29 106.45
N ARG A 364 134.97 -22.29 106.29
CA ARG A 364 133.83 -21.58 106.91
C ARG A 364 133.81 -20.08 106.64
N VAL A 365 133.17 -19.67 105.54
CA VAL A 365 132.31 -18.47 105.47
C VAL A 365 131.12 -18.77 104.55
N HIS A 366 129.93 -18.60 105.12
CA HIS A 366 128.62 -18.61 104.47
C HIS A 366 128.43 -17.35 103.63
N PHE A 367 127.72 -17.45 102.51
CA PHE A 367 126.82 -16.39 102.06
C PHE A 367 125.49 -17.00 101.62
N VAL A 368 124.46 -16.47 102.27
CA VAL A 368 123.00 -16.59 102.15
C VAL A 368 122.61 -15.17 101.74
N GLU A 369 121.72 -14.87 100.80
CA GLU A 369 120.51 -15.51 100.28
C GLU A 369 120.27 -15.02 98.85
#